data_AF-A0A5S3WN14-F1
#
_entry.id   AF-A0A5S3WN14-F1
#
_cell.length_a   1.000
_cell.length_b   1.000
_cell.length_c   1.000
_cell.angle_alpha   90.00
_cell.angle_beta   90.00
_cell.angle_gamma   90.00
#
_symmetry.space_group_name_H-M   'P 1'
#
loop_
_entity.id
_entity.type
_entity.pdbx_description
1 polymer ?
#
loop_
_entity_poly.entity_id
_entity_poly.type
_entity_poly.pdbx_seq_one_letter_code
_entity_poly.pdbx_strand_id
1 'polypeptide(L)'
;MSRIFLSYRRKDSQDITDRLYDVVIKKFGKRHVFKDVDSIPHAQDFRKVIADSISESKAVVLIIGPDWCGFEDGGDEPRIKSEDDFIRIEVEAALRCRKPILPVFVRGGDMPDPNILPESIREITLISGIVVRPDPDFHRDASKLVNTLTDITPPKRIWPFVVVTLLLVSGIVYSIYKPTPSVIQVTPAPAIEKEIDIDKYYGQVYGLDGYQLKAGLSRLTRQDHRIFGQKNLNDVIRHVYEDLYDTDQLRVFYDAKMVNKEFGPGSGSETRWNKEYIWPKSFGAISSNAAKADLFNIVPADPRQNARRTNMPFSDVVRAGFYQLEPSTQGDIRGDVARILMYMAVRYEGIGGEPDLELTDSETFEAGDTKFGPLSILLGWHLADGVSINEKERNDRIYNIQGNRNPFIDRPDFAEKIWARK
;
A
#
# COMPACT_ATOMS: atom_id res chain seq x y z
N MET A 1 -7.46 -2.59 -12.43
CA MET A 1 -5.98 -2.68 -12.54
C MET A 1 -5.61 -4.01 -13.17
N SER A 2 -4.33 -4.24 -13.50
CA SER A 2 -3.80 -5.48 -14.08
C SER A 2 -3.41 -6.48 -12.99
N ARG A 3 -4.35 -7.31 -12.52
CA ARG A 3 -4.03 -8.43 -11.62
C ARG A 3 -3.53 -9.61 -12.47
N ILE A 4 -2.37 -10.16 -12.18
CA ILE A 4 -1.78 -11.30 -12.86
C ILE A 4 -1.90 -12.49 -11.91
N PHE A 5 -2.52 -13.57 -12.35
CA PHE A 5 -2.69 -14.78 -11.55
C PHE A 5 -1.67 -15.83 -12.00
N LEU A 6 -0.84 -16.33 -11.10
CA LEU A 6 0.14 -17.39 -11.36
C LEU A 6 -0.42 -18.72 -10.85
N SER A 7 -0.78 -19.59 -11.78
CA SER A 7 -1.19 -20.96 -11.54
C SER A 7 0.00 -21.88 -11.78
N TYR A 8 0.31 -22.75 -10.81
CA TYR A 8 1.44 -23.68 -10.90
C TYR A 8 1.22 -24.89 -9.99
N ARG A 9 1.77 -26.05 -10.37
CA ARG A 9 1.77 -27.23 -9.49
C ARG A 9 3.01 -27.21 -8.62
N ARG A 10 2.82 -27.10 -7.30
CA ARG A 10 3.94 -26.99 -6.34
C ARG A 10 4.97 -28.10 -6.43
N LYS A 11 4.52 -29.36 -6.46
CA LYS A 11 5.42 -30.53 -6.56
C LYS A 11 6.29 -30.50 -7.83
N ASP A 12 5.83 -29.82 -8.87
CA ASP A 12 6.47 -29.76 -10.18
C ASP A 12 7.46 -28.58 -10.31
N SER A 13 7.08 -27.38 -9.86
CA SER A 13 7.80 -26.15 -10.26
C SER A 13 7.86 -25.04 -9.20
N GLN A 14 7.77 -25.34 -7.91
CA GLN A 14 7.73 -24.32 -6.84
C GLN A 14 8.92 -23.34 -6.82
N ASP A 15 10.14 -23.85 -6.80
CA ASP A 15 11.36 -23.03 -6.72
C ASP A 15 11.53 -22.05 -7.89
N ILE A 16 11.27 -22.50 -9.12
CA ILE A 16 11.36 -21.67 -10.32
C ILE A 16 10.19 -20.68 -10.39
N THR A 17 9.01 -21.08 -9.90
CA THR A 17 7.85 -20.21 -9.76
C THR A 17 8.10 -19.09 -8.77
N ASP A 18 8.76 -19.37 -7.65
CA ASP A 18 9.14 -18.36 -6.66
C ASP A 18 10.09 -17.32 -7.27
N ARG A 19 11.09 -17.77 -8.03
CA ARG A 19 11.98 -16.85 -8.77
C ARG A 19 11.25 -16.02 -9.82
N LEU A 20 10.32 -16.62 -10.56
CA LEU A 20 9.52 -15.90 -11.55
C LEU A 20 8.58 -14.89 -10.87
N TYR A 21 7.99 -15.27 -9.74
CA TYR A 21 7.18 -14.38 -8.93
C TYR A 21 7.98 -13.14 -8.52
N ASP A 22 9.20 -13.30 -8.03
CA ASP A 22 10.07 -12.18 -7.64
C ASP A 22 10.35 -11.22 -8.82
N VAL A 23 10.57 -11.75 -10.01
CA VAL A 23 10.77 -10.94 -11.23
C VAL A 23 9.49 -10.22 -11.64
N VAL A 24 8.34 -10.89 -11.59
CA VAL A 24 7.05 -10.31 -11.98
C VAL A 24 6.60 -9.26 -10.96
N ILE A 25 6.74 -9.49 -9.64
CA ILE A 25 6.41 -8.49 -8.62
C ILE A 25 7.32 -7.27 -8.69
N LYS A 26 8.57 -7.42 -9.12
CA LYS A 26 9.47 -6.29 -9.33
C LYS A 26 8.95 -5.32 -10.40
N LYS A 27 8.23 -5.82 -11.42
CA LYS A 27 7.64 -4.98 -12.47
C LYS A 27 6.22 -4.52 -12.13
N PHE A 28 5.36 -5.44 -11.73
CA PHE A 28 3.92 -5.20 -11.59
C PHE A 28 3.53 -4.82 -10.16
N GLY A 29 4.42 -5.02 -9.18
CA GLY A 29 4.14 -4.84 -7.76
C GLY A 29 3.48 -6.07 -7.14
N LYS A 30 3.86 -6.41 -5.91
CA LYS A 30 3.38 -7.61 -5.19
C LYS A 30 1.86 -7.70 -5.12
N ARG A 31 1.18 -6.55 -4.98
CA ARG A 31 -0.29 -6.42 -4.92
C ARG A 31 -1.02 -6.75 -6.23
N HIS A 32 -0.30 -6.82 -7.35
CA HIS A 32 -0.85 -7.10 -8.67
C HIS A 32 -0.53 -8.50 -9.16
N VAL A 33 0.12 -9.32 -8.33
CA VAL A 33 0.54 -10.67 -8.70
C VAL A 33 0.05 -11.63 -7.62
N PHE A 34 -0.95 -12.42 -7.96
CA PHE A 34 -1.46 -13.48 -7.11
C PHE A 34 -0.72 -14.76 -7.47
N LYS A 35 -0.13 -15.40 -6.46
CA LYS A 35 0.50 -16.70 -6.58
C LYS A 35 -0.08 -17.54 -5.46
N ASP A 36 -0.58 -18.71 -5.83
CA ASP A 36 -0.98 -19.75 -4.89
C ASP A 36 -2.26 -19.48 -4.10
N VAL A 37 -3.04 -20.54 -3.89
CA VAL A 37 -4.38 -20.52 -3.30
C VAL A 37 -4.42 -21.22 -1.94
N ASP A 38 -3.32 -21.76 -1.41
CA ASP A 38 -3.38 -22.44 -0.09
C ASP A 38 -3.50 -21.49 1.12
N SER A 39 -3.72 -20.20 0.88
CA SER A 39 -4.11 -19.24 1.93
C SER A 39 -5.62 -19.13 2.10
N ILE A 40 -6.43 -19.97 1.41
CA ILE A 40 -7.89 -19.96 1.61
C ILE A 40 -8.21 -20.31 3.07
N PRO A 41 -8.89 -19.41 3.81
CA PRO A 41 -9.32 -19.69 5.17
C PRO A 41 -10.20 -20.94 5.23
N HIS A 42 -10.00 -21.78 6.25
CA HIS A 42 -10.86 -22.94 6.50
C HIS A 42 -12.35 -22.51 6.56
N ALA A 43 -13.25 -23.30 5.96
CA ALA A 43 -14.71 -23.10 5.88
C ALA A 43 -15.27 -22.14 4.81
N GLN A 44 -14.55 -21.89 3.70
CA GLN A 44 -15.10 -21.20 2.51
C GLN A 44 -15.19 -22.13 1.29
N ASP A 45 -16.13 -21.86 0.38
CA ASP A 45 -16.19 -22.52 -0.92
C ASP A 45 -15.00 -22.08 -1.79
N PHE A 46 -13.97 -22.91 -1.82
CA PHE A 46 -12.70 -22.60 -2.48
C PHE A 46 -12.85 -22.37 -3.98
N ARG A 47 -13.81 -23.04 -4.65
CA ARG A 47 -14.08 -22.86 -6.08
C ARG A 47 -14.52 -21.42 -6.36
N LYS A 48 -15.29 -20.85 -5.44
CA LYS A 48 -15.73 -19.45 -5.52
C LYS A 48 -14.56 -18.48 -5.34
N VAL A 49 -13.67 -18.72 -4.37
CA VAL A 49 -12.49 -17.86 -4.13
C VAL A 49 -11.53 -17.85 -5.33
N ILE A 50 -11.29 -19.01 -5.94
CA ILE A 50 -10.49 -19.15 -7.16
C ILE A 50 -11.16 -18.41 -8.31
N ALA A 51 -12.47 -18.62 -8.51
CA ALA A 51 -13.22 -17.97 -9.57
C ALA A 51 -13.21 -16.43 -9.42
N ASP A 52 -13.40 -15.91 -8.21
CA ASP A 52 -13.37 -14.49 -7.91
C ASP A 52 -11.98 -13.91 -8.20
N SER A 53 -10.92 -14.56 -7.69
CA SER A 53 -9.52 -14.13 -7.92
C SER A 53 -9.15 -14.09 -9.40
N ILE A 54 -9.55 -15.11 -10.16
CA ILE A 54 -9.33 -15.17 -11.61
C ILE A 54 -10.20 -14.14 -12.33
N SER A 55 -11.44 -13.92 -11.92
CA SER A 55 -12.33 -12.93 -12.53
C SER A 55 -11.80 -11.50 -12.40
N GLU A 56 -11.04 -11.22 -11.35
CA GLU A 56 -10.40 -9.93 -11.12
C GLU A 56 -9.03 -9.80 -11.81
N SER A 57 -8.44 -10.93 -12.21
CA SER A 57 -7.21 -10.97 -13.01
C SER A 57 -7.40 -10.40 -14.42
N LYS A 58 -6.40 -9.71 -14.95
CA LYS A 58 -6.29 -9.32 -16.36
C LYS A 58 -5.59 -10.37 -17.22
N ALA A 59 -4.77 -11.23 -16.61
CA ALA A 59 -4.11 -12.33 -17.29
C ALA A 59 -3.82 -13.46 -16.29
N VAL A 60 -3.82 -14.68 -16.78
CA VAL A 60 -3.46 -15.89 -16.04
C VAL A 60 -2.19 -16.46 -16.66
N VAL A 61 -1.16 -16.66 -15.83
CA VAL A 61 0.10 -17.30 -16.21
C VAL A 61 0.04 -18.74 -15.74
N LEU A 62 0.14 -19.69 -16.66
CA LEU A 62 0.20 -21.11 -16.34
C LEU A 62 1.65 -21.56 -16.37
N ILE A 63 2.22 -21.87 -15.21
CA ILE A 63 3.59 -22.38 -15.14
C ILE A 63 3.54 -23.90 -15.26
N ILE A 64 4.08 -24.40 -16.37
CA ILE A 64 4.00 -25.80 -16.79
C ILE A 64 5.40 -26.40 -16.76
N GLY A 65 5.66 -27.24 -15.77
CA GLY A 65 6.81 -28.15 -15.75
C GLY A 65 6.44 -29.57 -16.16
N PRO A 66 7.40 -30.51 -16.12
CA PRO A 66 7.23 -31.89 -16.60
C PRO A 66 6.06 -32.65 -15.94
N ASP A 67 5.81 -32.39 -14.67
CA ASP A 67 4.81 -33.10 -13.87
C ASP A 67 3.52 -32.29 -13.67
N TRP A 68 3.26 -31.29 -14.52
CA TRP A 68 2.12 -30.38 -14.39
C TRP A 68 0.76 -31.10 -14.42
N CYS A 69 0.64 -32.18 -15.20
CA CYS A 69 -0.57 -33.02 -15.22
C CYS A 69 -0.74 -33.87 -13.95
N GLY A 70 0.32 -34.05 -13.15
CA GLY A 70 0.30 -34.74 -11.87
C GLY A 70 0.09 -36.25 -12.00
N PHE A 71 0.96 -36.94 -12.73
CA PHE A 71 1.00 -38.40 -12.69
C PHE A 71 1.53 -38.87 -11.32
N GLU A 72 0.83 -39.81 -10.69
CA GLU A 72 1.30 -40.45 -9.47
C GLU A 72 2.14 -41.69 -9.80
N ASP A 73 3.08 -42.05 -8.92
CA ASP A 73 3.93 -43.23 -9.11
C ASP A 73 3.05 -44.50 -9.14
N GLY A 74 2.86 -45.07 -10.34
CA GLY A 74 2.06 -46.28 -10.57
C GLY A 74 0.59 -46.06 -10.90
N GLY A 75 0.14 -44.82 -11.15
CA GLY A 75 -1.20 -44.51 -11.62
C GLY A 75 -1.30 -44.38 -13.14
N ASP A 76 -2.35 -44.94 -13.75
CA ASP A 76 -2.59 -44.90 -15.20
C ASP A 76 -3.21 -43.56 -15.69
N GLU A 77 -3.68 -42.72 -14.76
CA GLU A 77 -4.47 -41.52 -15.05
C GLU A 77 -3.87 -40.28 -14.35
N PRO A 78 -3.67 -39.15 -15.05
CA PRO A 78 -3.11 -37.96 -14.44
C PRO A 78 -4.12 -37.24 -13.55
N ARG A 79 -3.65 -36.67 -12.44
CA ARG A 79 -4.48 -35.94 -11.47
C ARG A 79 -5.26 -34.79 -12.10
N ILE A 80 -4.76 -34.17 -13.17
CA ILE A 80 -5.46 -33.12 -13.92
C ILE A 80 -6.83 -33.55 -14.47
N LYS A 81 -7.11 -34.87 -14.59
CA LYS A 81 -8.44 -35.36 -14.96
C LYS A 81 -9.47 -35.30 -13.84
N SER A 82 -9.04 -35.19 -12.58
CA SER A 82 -9.95 -35.03 -11.45
C SER A 82 -10.64 -33.66 -11.47
N GLU A 83 -11.94 -33.61 -11.18
CA GLU A 83 -12.71 -32.36 -11.02
C GLU A 83 -12.36 -31.58 -9.75
N ASP A 84 -11.59 -32.20 -8.85
CA ASP A 84 -11.07 -31.59 -7.62
C ASP A 84 -9.61 -31.13 -7.74
N ASP A 85 -8.98 -31.28 -8.92
CA ASP A 85 -7.63 -30.77 -9.12
C ASP A 85 -7.64 -29.24 -9.24
N PHE A 86 -6.86 -28.58 -8.38
CA PHE A 86 -6.82 -27.12 -8.31
C PHE A 86 -6.40 -26.47 -9.62
N ILE A 87 -5.44 -27.07 -10.33
CA ILE A 87 -4.99 -26.55 -11.62
C ILE A 87 -6.10 -26.64 -12.66
N ARG A 88 -6.84 -27.76 -12.70
CA ARG A 88 -8.02 -27.88 -13.57
C ARG A 88 -9.04 -26.78 -13.27
N ILE A 89 -9.38 -26.58 -12.00
CA ILE A 89 -10.39 -25.58 -11.57
C ILE A 89 -9.96 -24.16 -11.95
N GLU A 90 -8.69 -23.81 -11.75
CA GLU A 90 -8.13 -22.51 -12.13
C GLU A 90 -8.19 -22.31 -13.66
N VAL A 91 -7.77 -23.31 -14.45
CA VAL A 91 -7.78 -23.22 -15.91
C VAL A 91 -9.21 -23.13 -16.46
N GLU A 92 -10.14 -23.94 -15.94
CA GLU A 92 -11.56 -23.86 -16.32
C GLU A 92 -12.15 -22.48 -15.99
N ALA A 93 -11.81 -21.91 -14.83
CA ALA A 93 -12.24 -20.57 -14.46
C ALA A 93 -11.64 -19.49 -15.39
N ALA A 94 -10.37 -19.61 -15.76
CA ALA A 94 -9.70 -18.68 -16.66
C ALA A 94 -10.34 -18.68 -18.06
N LEU A 95 -10.60 -19.87 -18.61
CA LEU A 95 -11.29 -20.06 -19.90
C LEU A 95 -12.72 -19.53 -19.85
N ARG A 96 -13.49 -19.88 -18.81
CA ARG A 96 -14.86 -19.40 -18.60
C ARG A 96 -14.94 -17.87 -18.51
N CYS A 97 -13.98 -17.26 -17.82
CA CYS A 97 -13.88 -15.80 -17.69
C CYS A 97 -13.22 -15.12 -18.89
N ARG A 98 -12.85 -15.88 -19.94
CA ARG A 98 -12.14 -15.42 -21.15
C ARG A 98 -10.92 -14.57 -20.83
N LYS A 99 -10.16 -14.97 -19.81
CA LYS A 99 -8.92 -14.29 -19.44
C LYS A 99 -7.82 -14.63 -20.44
N PRO A 100 -6.96 -13.66 -20.81
CA PRO A 100 -5.70 -13.96 -21.48
C PRO A 100 -4.91 -14.99 -20.67
N ILE A 101 -4.64 -16.14 -21.26
CA ILE A 101 -3.83 -17.20 -20.67
C ILE A 101 -2.44 -17.17 -21.34
N LEU A 102 -1.38 -17.17 -20.54
CA LEU A 102 0.01 -17.24 -21.00
C LEU A 102 0.68 -18.50 -20.43
N PRO A 103 0.82 -19.57 -21.22
CA PRO A 103 1.62 -20.72 -20.84
C PRO A 103 3.10 -20.34 -20.71
N VAL A 104 3.73 -20.76 -19.62
CA VAL A 104 5.15 -20.57 -19.33
C VAL A 104 5.77 -21.93 -19.03
N PHE A 105 6.60 -22.41 -19.94
CA PHE A 105 7.28 -23.69 -19.85
C PHE A 105 8.56 -23.57 -19.05
N VAL A 106 8.69 -24.39 -18.00
CA VAL A 106 9.84 -24.39 -17.10
C VAL A 106 10.41 -25.80 -16.98
N ARG A 107 11.69 -25.92 -16.61
CA ARG A 107 12.34 -27.22 -16.33
C ARG A 107 12.22 -28.25 -17.47
N GLY A 108 12.10 -27.80 -18.72
CA GLY A 108 11.93 -28.67 -19.88
C GLY A 108 10.52 -29.28 -20.01
N GLY A 109 9.53 -28.77 -19.26
CA GLY A 109 8.13 -29.07 -19.51
C GLY A 109 7.67 -28.49 -20.85
N ASP A 110 6.66 -29.12 -21.44
CA ASP A 110 6.06 -28.74 -22.73
C ASP A 110 4.53 -28.74 -22.61
N MET A 111 3.84 -28.31 -23.67
CA MET A 111 2.37 -28.37 -23.72
C MET A 111 1.90 -29.82 -23.58
N PRO A 112 0.99 -30.14 -22.63
CA PRO A 112 0.47 -31.50 -22.47
C PRO A 112 -0.27 -32.01 -23.72
N ASP A 113 -0.25 -33.33 -23.91
CA ASP A 113 -1.02 -33.98 -24.98
C ASP A 113 -2.54 -33.68 -24.80
N PRO A 114 -3.25 -33.19 -25.84
CA PRO A 114 -4.69 -32.94 -25.76
C PRO A 114 -5.53 -34.14 -25.27
N ASN A 115 -5.07 -35.37 -25.49
CA ASN A 115 -5.77 -36.60 -25.12
C ASN A 115 -5.70 -36.92 -23.63
N ILE A 116 -4.68 -36.41 -22.92
CA ILE A 116 -4.55 -36.59 -21.47
C ILE A 116 -5.24 -35.48 -20.67
N LEU A 117 -5.64 -34.39 -21.35
CA LEU A 117 -6.39 -33.28 -20.76
C LEU A 117 -7.91 -33.51 -20.80
N PRO A 118 -8.64 -33.07 -19.75
CA PRO A 118 -10.09 -32.91 -19.81
C PRO A 118 -10.53 -32.07 -20.99
N GLU A 119 -11.69 -32.40 -21.55
CA GLU A 119 -12.28 -31.64 -22.66
C GLU A 119 -12.46 -30.15 -22.31
N SER A 120 -12.81 -29.86 -21.06
CA SER A 120 -13.05 -28.51 -20.54
C SER A 120 -11.83 -27.58 -20.56
N ILE A 121 -10.61 -28.12 -20.59
CA ILE A 121 -9.37 -27.33 -20.60
C ILE A 121 -8.51 -27.57 -21.84
N ARG A 122 -8.92 -28.46 -22.75
CA ARG A 122 -8.14 -28.83 -23.94
C ARG A 122 -7.79 -27.62 -24.82
N GLU A 123 -8.61 -26.56 -24.78
CA GLU A 123 -8.38 -25.31 -25.53
C GLU A 123 -7.03 -24.65 -25.21
N ILE A 124 -6.44 -24.87 -24.04
CA ILE A 124 -5.12 -24.30 -23.71
C ILE A 124 -4.01 -24.78 -24.65
N THR A 125 -4.18 -25.95 -25.27
CA THR A 125 -3.20 -26.53 -26.23
C THR A 125 -3.06 -25.71 -27.51
N LEU A 126 -4.02 -24.84 -27.79
CA LEU A 126 -4.01 -23.93 -28.94
C LEU A 126 -3.28 -22.61 -28.64
N ILE A 127 -2.85 -22.39 -27.39
CA ILE A 127 -2.26 -21.14 -26.93
C ILE A 127 -0.73 -21.23 -27.01
N SER A 128 -0.10 -20.23 -27.64
CA SER A 128 1.36 -20.13 -27.69
C SER A 128 1.94 -19.74 -26.33
N GLY A 129 3.03 -20.40 -25.92
CA GLY A 129 3.70 -20.17 -24.64
C GLY A 129 5.11 -19.59 -24.75
N ILE A 130 5.71 -19.30 -23.60
CA ILE A 130 7.09 -18.83 -23.46
C ILE A 130 7.90 -19.88 -22.71
N VAL A 131 9.13 -20.16 -23.15
CA VAL A 131 10.07 -21.01 -22.41
C VAL A 131 10.94 -20.16 -21.50
N VAL A 132 11.02 -20.55 -20.21
CA VAL A 132 11.94 -19.98 -19.22
C VAL A 132 12.96 -21.04 -18.81
N ARG A 133 14.21 -20.84 -19.24
CA ARG A 133 15.34 -21.71 -18.89
C ARG A 133 15.96 -21.33 -17.54
N PRO A 134 16.63 -22.29 -16.86
CA PRO A 134 17.44 -21.99 -15.68
C PRO A 134 18.66 -21.13 -16.04
N ASP A 135 19.48 -20.82 -15.04
CA ASP A 135 20.72 -20.06 -15.24
C ASP A 135 21.64 -20.75 -16.26
N PRO A 136 22.31 -20.00 -17.15
CA PRO A 136 22.48 -18.54 -17.13
C PRO A 136 21.38 -17.74 -17.87
N ASP A 137 20.42 -18.40 -18.51
CA ASP A 137 19.44 -17.76 -19.40
C ASP A 137 18.21 -17.18 -18.67
N PHE A 138 18.03 -17.53 -17.40
CA PHE A 138 16.84 -17.19 -16.60
C PHE A 138 16.41 -15.74 -16.71
N HIS A 139 17.31 -14.78 -16.45
CA HIS A 139 16.96 -13.36 -16.44
C HIS A 139 16.50 -12.84 -17.81
N ARG A 140 17.11 -13.33 -18.89
CA ARG A 140 16.73 -12.97 -20.26
C ARG A 140 15.33 -13.49 -20.58
N ASP A 141 15.06 -14.75 -20.27
CA ASP A 141 13.77 -15.36 -20.59
C ASP A 141 12.65 -14.84 -19.66
N ALA A 142 12.95 -14.58 -18.38
CA ALA A 142 12.01 -13.92 -17.45
C ALA A 142 11.68 -12.47 -17.88
N SER A 143 12.64 -11.76 -18.50
CA SER A 143 12.37 -10.43 -19.08
C SER A 143 11.38 -10.50 -20.25
N LYS A 144 11.43 -11.56 -21.07
CA LYS A 144 10.43 -11.78 -22.13
C LYS A 144 9.04 -11.99 -21.54
N LEU A 145 8.92 -12.82 -20.50
CA LEU A 145 7.68 -12.98 -19.75
C LEU A 145 7.12 -11.64 -19.28
N VAL A 146 7.95 -10.82 -18.63
CA VAL A 146 7.53 -9.50 -18.14
C VAL A 146 7.09 -8.57 -19.27
N ASN A 147 7.79 -8.57 -20.40
CA ASN A 147 7.42 -7.75 -21.56
C ASN A 147 6.10 -8.22 -22.16
N THR A 148 5.91 -9.52 -22.39
CA THR A 148 4.65 -10.08 -22.88
C THR A 148 3.51 -9.77 -21.92
N LEU A 149 3.72 -9.89 -20.61
CA LEU A 149 2.74 -9.51 -19.60
C LEU A 149 2.39 -8.02 -19.67
N THR A 150 3.38 -7.16 -19.92
CA THR A 150 3.16 -5.71 -20.07
C THR A 150 2.27 -5.42 -21.28
N ASP A 151 2.50 -6.13 -22.39
CA ASP A 151 1.75 -5.97 -23.63
C ASP A 151 0.30 -6.46 -23.53
N ILE A 152 0.08 -7.59 -22.85
CA ILE A 152 -1.29 -8.14 -22.66
C ILE A 152 -2.02 -7.51 -21.48
N THR A 153 -1.31 -6.78 -20.60
CA THR A 153 -1.91 -6.06 -19.47
C THR A 153 -1.67 -4.55 -19.51
N PRO A 154 -1.92 -3.86 -20.63
CA PRO A 154 -1.53 -2.46 -20.78
C PRO A 154 -2.22 -1.57 -19.73
N PRO A 155 -1.54 -0.50 -19.27
CA PRO A 155 -2.15 0.49 -18.40
C PRO A 155 -3.35 1.12 -19.12
N LYS A 156 -4.43 1.44 -18.37
CA LYS A 156 -5.60 2.10 -18.96
C LYS A 156 -5.15 3.47 -19.50
N ARG A 157 -5.20 3.64 -20.81
CA ARG A 157 -4.86 4.87 -21.53
C ARG A 157 -5.98 5.88 -21.29
N ILE A 158 -5.73 6.94 -20.51
CA ILE A 158 -6.70 8.01 -20.27
C ILE A 158 -6.71 8.90 -21.53
N TRP A 159 -7.81 8.86 -22.29
CA TRP A 159 -8.05 9.83 -23.36
C TRP A 159 -8.57 11.12 -22.73
N PRO A 160 -7.96 12.30 -22.97
CA PRO A 160 -8.55 13.55 -22.56
C PRO A 160 -9.75 13.83 -23.47
N PHE A 161 -10.96 13.77 -22.92
CA PHE A 161 -12.15 14.22 -23.65
C PHE A 161 -12.01 15.71 -23.97
N VAL A 162 -11.87 16.02 -25.26
CA VAL A 162 -11.98 17.37 -25.81
C VAL A 162 -13.43 17.83 -25.62
N VAL A 163 -13.65 18.79 -24.73
CA VAL A 163 -14.90 19.54 -24.66
C VAL A 163 -14.97 20.43 -25.89
N VAL A 164 -15.60 19.95 -26.96
CA VAL A 164 -16.11 20.80 -28.03
C VAL A 164 -17.50 21.25 -27.62
N THR A 165 -17.60 22.44 -27.04
CA THR A 165 -18.88 23.17 -27.01
C THR A 165 -18.67 24.49 -27.74
N LEU A 166 -19.27 24.55 -28.92
CA LEU A 166 -19.30 25.69 -29.84
C LEU A 166 -19.82 26.96 -29.16
N LEU A 167 -19.10 28.05 -29.39
CA LEU A 167 -19.50 29.44 -29.26
C LEU A 167 -20.86 29.73 -29.90
N LEU A 168 -21.69 30.53 -29.23
CA LEU A 168 -22.66 31.51 -29.75
C LEU A 168 -23.21 32.19 -28.47
N VAL A 169 -22.96 33.45 -28.13
CA VAL A 169 -23.25 34.69 -28.84
C VAL A 169 -22.55 35.85 -28.09
N SER A 170 -21.95 36.78 -28.86
CA SER A 170 -21.59 38.18 -28.57
C SER A 170 -21.28 38.58 -27.12
N GLY A 171 -20.09 39.05 -26.77
CA GLY A 171 -19.43 40.17 -27.42
C GLY A 171 -19.48 41.38 -26.49
N ILE A 172 -18.35 42.09 -26.46
CA ILE A 172 -18.20 43.48 -26.01
C ILE A 172 -17.87 43.67 -24.51
N VAL A 173 -16.57 43.92 -24.30
CA VAL A 173 -15.99 44.88 -23.33
C VAL A 173 -15.79 44.38 -21.90
N TYR A 174 -14.56 44.00 -21.57
CA TYR A 174 -13.60 44.95 -20.99
C TYR A 174 -12.21 44.30 -20.91
N SER A 175 -11.29 44.89 -21.66
CA SER A 175 -9.88 44.53 -21.71
C SER A 175 -9.15 45.15 -20.50
N ILE A 176 -8.15 44.44 -19.99
CA ILE A 176 -6.95 44.95 -19.30
C ILE A 176 -7.11 45.34 -17.80
N TYR A 177 -6.96 44.33 -16.92
CA TYR A 177 -6.01 44.25 -15.78
C TYR A 177 -6.56 43.31 -14.70
N LYS A 178 -6.07 42.06 -14.63
CA LYS A 178 -5.77 41.34 -13.38
C LYS A 178 -4.73 40.25 -13.66
N PRO A 179 -3.79 40.01 -12.73
CA PRO A 179 -2.57 39.24 -12.99
C PRO A 179 -2.91 37.78 -13.24
N THR A 180 -2.18 37.17 -14.17
CA THR A 180 -2.08 35.72 -14.32
C THR A 180 -1.76 35.13 -12.94
N PRO A 181 -2.60 34.26 -12.35
CA PRO A 181 -2.09 33.40 -11.29
C PRO A 181 -1.03 32.53 -11.95
N SER A 182 0.20 32.61 -11.45
CA SER A 182 1.27 31.68 -11.78
C SER A 182 0.82 30.30 -11.33
N VAL A 183 0.13 29.61 -12.24
CA VAL A 183 -0.09 28.17 -12.13
C VAL A 183 1.31 27.58 -12.27
N ILE A 184 1.88 27.14 -11.16
CA ILE A 184 3.00 26.20 -11.20
C ILE A 184 2.45 25.00 -11.95
N GLN A 185 2.84 24.87 -13.22
CA GLN A 185 2.67 23.63 -13.94
C GLN A 185 3.54 22.61 -13.22
N VAL A 186 2.92 21.78 -12.38
CA VAL A 186 3.48 20.48 -12.04
C VAL A 186 3.37 19.67 -13.32
N THR A 187 4.34 19.81 -14.21
CA THR A 187 4.57 18.83 -15.26
C THR A 187 4.78 17.50 -14.54
N PRO A 188 4.03 16.42 -14.84
CA PRO A 188 4.42 15.12 -14.35
C PRO A 188 5.74 14.79 -15.06
N ALA A 189 6.85 15.09 -14.39
CA ALA A 189 8.12 14.45 -14.70
C ALA A 189 7.87 12.94 -14.73
N PRO A 190 8.55 12.17 -15.60
CA PRO A 190 8.53 10.73 -15.48
C PRO A 190 8.94 10.41 -14.05
N ALA A 191 8.04 9.80 -13.27
CA ALA A 191 8.29 9.43 -11.90
C ALA A 191 9.34 8.32 -11.90
N ILE A 192 10.61 8.72 -11.95
CA ILE A 192 11.64 8.00 -11.24
C ILE A 192 11.30 8.27 -9.78
N GLU A 193 10.44 7.42 -9.19
CA GLU A 193 10.38 7.32 -7.73
C GLU A 193 11.82 7.17 -7.29
N LYS A 194 12.31 8.15 -6.53
CA LYS A 194 13.71 8.16 -6.11
C LYS A 194 13.86 7.00 -5.14
N GLU A 195 14.34 5.85 -5.62
CA GLU A 195 14.58 4.69 -4.77
C GLU A 195 15.59 5.12 -3.70
N ILE A 196 15.12 5.26 -2.47
CA ILE A 196 15.94 5.68 -1.34
C ILE A 196 16.62 4.44 -0.82
N ASP A 197 17.94 4.46 -0.80
CA ASP A 197 18.72 3.55 0.02
C ASP A 197 18.46 3.89 1.49
N ILE A 198 17.58 3.12 2.13
CA ILE A 198 17.17 3.30 3.53
C ILE A 198 18.39 3.20 4.47
N ASP A 199 19.35 2.36 4.14
CA ASP A 199 20.52 2.19 4.98
C ASP A 199 21.44 3.40 4.91
N LYS A 200 21.60 3.96 3.71
CA LYS A 200 22.28 5.23 3.52
C LYS A 200 21.54 6.39 4.19
N TYR A 201 20.19 6.42 4.12
CA TYR A 201 19.38 7.48 4.72
C TYR A 201 19.57 7.56 6.25
N TYR A 202 19.59 6.41 6.93
CA TYR A 202 19.78 6.33 8.39
C TYR A 202 21.24 6.12 8.82
N GLY A 203 22.20 6.12 7.89
CA GLY A 203 23.60 5.80 8.19
C GLY A 203 24.24 6.66 9.28
N GLN A 204 23.83 7.92 9.43
CA GLN A 204 24.35 8.83 10.47
C GLN A 204 23.89 8.49 11.89
N VAL A 205 22.89 7.64 12.05
CA VAL A 205 22.34 7.25 13.37
C VAL A 205 22.60 5.78 13.71
N TYR A 206 23.32 5.07 12.85
CA TYR A 206 23.71 3.70 13.11
C TYR A 206 24.63 3.57 14.33
N GLY A 207 24.33 2.57 15.17
CA GLY A 207 25.05 2.32 16.42
C GLY A 207 24.68 3.25 17.58
N LEU A 208 23.84 4.27 17.36
CA LEU A 208 23.33 5.12 18.44
C LEU A 208 22.17 4.44 19.18
N ASP A 209 22.03 4.76 20.46
CA ASP A 209 20.89 4.38 21.31
C ASP A 209 20.40 5.56 22.18
N GLY A 210 19.27 5.34 22.87
CA GLY A 210 18.68 6.29 23.82
C GLY A 210 18.54 7.71 23.26
N TYR A 211 19.00 8.68 24.05
CA TYR A 211 18.95 10.10 23.70
C TYR A 211 19.75 10.44 22.43
N GLN A 212 20.88 9.78 22.18
CA GLN A 212 21.71 10.06 21.00
C GLN A 212 21.00 9.65 19.71
N LEU A 213 20.34 8.50 19.72
CA LEU A 213 19.50 8.06 18.59
C LEU A 213 18.32 9.00 18.38
N LYS A 214 17.61 9.38 19.46
CA LYS A 214 16.48 10.33 19.39
C LYS A 214 16.89 11.67 18.76
N ALA A 215 17.96 12.29 19.26
CA ALA A 215 18.48 13.55 18.75
C ALA A 215 18.99 13.44 17.29
N GLY A 216 19.59 12.30 16.94
CA GLY A 216 20.01 12.00 15.57
C GLY A 216 18.84 11.94 14.59
N LEU A 217 17.79 11.22 14.96
CA LEU A 217 16.56 11.12 14.17
C LEU A 217 15.80 12.44 14.09
N SER A 218 15.78 13.24 15.17
CA SER A 218 15.21 14.59 15.17
C SER A 218 15.87 15.47 14.11
N ARG A 219 17.21 15.44 14.05
CA ARG A 219 17.97 16.17 13.02
C ARG A 219 17.65 15.67 11.60
N LEU A 220 17.65 14.36 11.35
CA LEU A 220 17.34 13.79 10.04
C LEU A 220 15.94 14.16 9.57
N THR A 221 14.94 14.00 10.43
CA THR A 221 13.53 14.25 10.10
C THR A 221 13.22 15.74 9.96
N ARG A 222 14.05 16.64 10.48
CA ARG A 222 13.90 18.09 10.34
C ARG A 222 14.58 18.66 9.09
N GLN A 223 15.70 18.09 8.66
CA GLN A 223 16.57 18.68 7.64
C GLN A 223 15.85 19.00 6.31
N ASP A 224 15.03 18.07 5.82
CA ASP A 224 14.36 18.19 4.51
C ASP A 224 12.85 18.39 4.61
N HIS A 225 12.31 18.67 5.81
CA HIS A 225 10.86 18.81 6.03
C HIS A 225 10.29 20.08 5.37
N ARG A 226 9.48 19.90 4.33
CA ARG A 226 8.71 20.93 3.61
C ARG A 226 7.32 21.15 4.22
N ILE A 227 6.96 22.41 4.48
CA ILE A 227 5.70 22.80 5.14
C ILE A 227 4.65 23.24 4.11
N PHE A 228 3.40 22.80 4.28
CA PHE A 228 2.28 23.11 3.38
C PHE A 228 1.23 24.03 3.99
N GLY A 229 0.57 24.83 3.16
CA GLY A 229 -0.60 25.62 3.55
C GLY A 229 -1.88 24.76 3.65
N GLN A 230 -2.85 25.20 4.46
CA GLN A 230 -4.06 24.44 4.79
C GLN A 230 -4.96 24.07 3.59
N LYS A 231 -5.00 24.91 2.54
CA LYS A 231 -5.76 24.63 1.32
C LYS A 231 -5.12 23.46 0.54
N ASN A 232 -3.80 23.51 0.36
CA ASN A 232 -3.04 22.46 -0.32
C ASN A 232 -3.06 21.13 0.46
N LEU A 233 -3.14 21.21 1.79
CA LEU A 233 -3.15 20.04 2.66
C LEU A 233 -4.33 19.09 2.37
N ASN A 234 -5.50 19.59 1.97
CA ASN A 234 -6.63 18.71 1.60
C ASN A 234 -6.30 17.88 0.36
N ASP A 235 -5.75 18.52 -0.67
CA ASP A 235 -5.39 17.85 -1.93
C ASP A 235 -4.26 16.85 -1.70
N VAL A 236 -3.28 17.21 -0.85
CA VAL A 236 -2.20 16.31 -0.45
C VAL A 236 -2.73 15.10 0.31
N ILE A 237 -3.66 15.25 1.26
CA ILE A 237 -4.23 14.11 1.99
C ILE A 237 -4.99 13.18 1.06
N ARG A 238 -5.78 13.73 0.12
CA ARG A 238 -6.45 12.93 -0.90
C ARG A 238 -5.45 12.08 -1.67
N HIS A 239 -4.31 12.65 -2.06
CA HIS A 239 -3.28 11.92 -2.78
C HIS A 239 -2.52 10.91 -1.91
N VAL A 240 -2.14 11.28 -0.68
CA VAL A 240 -1.39 10.40 0.23
C VAL A 240 -2.21 9.15 0.57
N TYR A 241 -3.51 9.30 0.82
CA TYR A 241 -4.41 8.20 1.20
C TYR A 241 -5.26 7.67 0.05
N GLU A 242 -5.01 8.13 -1.17
CA GLU A 242 -5.67 7.65 -2.38
C GLU A 242 -5.51 6.13 -2.48
N ASP A 243 -6.62 5.44 -2.71
CA ASP A 243 -6.57 4.00 -2.92
C ASP A 243 -5.81 3.67 -4.21
N LEU A 244 -5.02 2.60 -4.15
CA LEU A 244 -4.21 2.18 -5.30
C LEU A 244 -5.05 1.64 -6.46
N TYR A 245 -6.28 1.21 -6.17
CA TYR A 245 -7.13 0.50 -7.09
C TYR A 245 -8.25 1.41 -7.61
N ASP A 246 -8.86 2.20 -6.73
CA ASP A 246 -9.87 3.19 -7.07
C ASP A 246 -9.39 4.59 -6.67
N THR A 247 -8.81 5.31 -7.63
CA THR A 247 -8.31 6.66 -7.38
C THR A 247 -9.40 7.64 -6.98
N ASP A 248 -10.69 7.31 -7.09
CA ASP A 248 -11.76 8.17 -6.57
C ASP A 248 -12.02 7.91 -5.07
N GLN A 249 -11.42 6.88 -4.50
CA GLN A 249 -11.54 6.51 -3.10
C GLN A 249 -10.27 6.86 -2.31
N LEU A 250 -10.46 7.10 -1.02
CA LEU A 250 -9.41 7.02 -0.03
C LEU A 250 -9.86 6.12 1.12
N ARG A 251 -8.87 5.54 1.81
CA ARG A 251 -9.10 4.74 3.02
C ARG A 251 -9.08 5.65 4.24
N VAL A 252 -10.18 5.74 4.99
CA VAL A 252 -10.17 6.41 6.30
C VAL A 252 -9.42 5.56 7.33
N PHE A 253 -8.76 6.24 8.27
CA PHE A 253 -7.64 5.69 9.04
C PHE A 253 -8.05 4.64 10.06
N TYR A 254 -9.08 4.92 10.88
CA TYR A 254 -9.41 4.07 12.02
C TYR A 254 -10.23 2.82 11.66
N ASP A 255 -11.28 2.97 10.85
CA ASP A 255 -12.20 1.87 10.50
C ASP A 255 -11.89 1.24 9.14
N ALA A 256 -10.80 1.69 8.49
CA ALA A 256 -10.32 1.19 7.20
C ALA A 256 -11.32 1.30 6.04
N LYS A 257 -12.41 2.06 6.20
CA LYS A 257 -13.47 2.16 5.22
C LYS A 257 -13.02 2.97 3.99
N MET A 258 -13.46 2.52 2.81
CA MET A 258 -13.28 3.28 1.58
C MET A 258 -14.38 4.34 1.44
N VAL A 259 -13.98 5.57 1.18
CA VAL A 259 -14.89 6.70 0.93
C VAL A 259 -14.42 7.49 -0.26
N ASN A 260 -15.35 8.11 -0.99
CA ASN A 260 -14.99 8.97 -2.11
C ASN A 260 -14.15 10.15 -1.59
N LYS A 261 -12.95 10.32 -2.16
CA LYS A 261 -11.96 11.29 -1.70
C LYS A 261 -12.39 12.74 -1.92
N GLU A 262 -13.26 13.01 -2.89
CA GLU A 262 -13.78 14.34 -3.17
C GLU A 262 -14.78 14.82 -2.09
N PHE A 263 -15.41 13.88 -1.38
CA PHE A 263 -16.32 14.16 -0.26
C PHE A 263 -15.58 14.41 1.06
N GLY A 264 -14.58 15.30 1.01
CA GLY A 264 -13.76 15.70 2.16
C GLY A 264 -14.18 17.03 2.80
N PRO A 265 -13.29 17.65 3.60
CA PRO A 265 -13.55 18.95 4.22
C PRO A 265 -13.98 20.02 3.20
N GLY A 266 -15.18 20.57 3.40
CA GLY A 266 -15.76 21.60 2.53
C GLY A 266 -16.90 21.09 1.62
N SER A 267 -17.19 19.79 1.59
CA SER A 267 -18.27 19.21 0.77
C SER A 267 -19.66 19.22 1.45
N GLY A 268 -19.87 20.05 2.49
CA GLY A 268 -21.17 20.21 3.14
C GLY A 268 -21.75 18.89 3.70
N SER A 269 -23.02 18.62 3.40
CA SER A 269 -23.76 17.42 3.84
C SER A 269 -23.22 16.11 3.24
N GLU A 270 -22.39 16.18 2.20
CA GLU A 270 -21.78 15.02 1.57
C GLU A 270 -20.49 14.60 2.25
N THR A 271 -19.95 15.36 3.21
CA THR A 271 -18.68 15.05 3.89
C THR A 271 -18.66 13.60 4.39
N ARG A 272 -17.70 12.80 3.89
CA ARG A 272 -17.44 11.40 4.27
C ARG A 272 -16.14 11.22 5.03
N TRP A 273 -15.24 12.20 4.99
CA TRP A 273 -14.03 12.21 5.79
C TRP A 273 -13.62 13.63 6.18
N ASN A 274 -12.92 13.78 7.29
CA ASN A 274 -12.25 15.02 7.67
C ASN A 274 -10.81 14.76 8.13
N LYS A 275 -10.06 15.84 8.41
CA LYS A 275 -8.68 15.76 8.87
C LYS A 275 -8.65 15.47 10.36
N GLU A 276 -8.09 14.33 10.71
CA GLU A 276 -7.78 13.95 12.08
C GLU A 276 -6.30 14.18 12.38
N TYR A 277 -6.00 14.63 13.59
CA TYR A 277 -4.63 14.86 14.07
C TYR A 277 -4.33 13.84 15.17
N ILE A 278 -3.49 12.85 14.89
CA ILE A 278 -3.21 11.76 15.84
C ILE A 278 -2.54 12.31 17.10
N TRP A 279 -1.55 13.20 16.94
CA TRP A 279 -1.14 14.15 17.97
C TRP A 279 -2.04 15.39 17.92
N PRO A 280 -2.94 15.61 18.91
CA PRO A 280 -3.91 16.69 18.80
C PRO A 280 -3.23 18.05 18.90
N LYS A 281 -3.73 19.02 18.11
CA LYS A 281 -3.18 20.39 18.08
C LYS A 281 -3.15 21.08 19.44
N SER A 282 -4.13 20.79 20.28
CA SER A 282 -4.22 21.36 21.63
C SER A 282 -3.06 20.96 22.53
N PHE A 283 -2.33 19.90 22.19
CA PHE A 283 -1.17 19.44 22.93
C PHE A 283 0.12 19.98 22.30
N GLY A 284 0.30 21.31 22.35
CA GLY A 284 1.53 21.98 21.92
C GLY A 284 1.73 22.15 20.41
N ALA A 285 1.26 21.21 19.59
CA ALA A 285 1.48 21.21 18.14
C ALA A 285 0.90 22.44 17.41
N ILE A 286 -0.10 23.12 17.97
CA ILE A 286 -0.67 24.35 17.40
C ILE A 286 0.34 25.51 17.27
N SER A 287 1.39 25.50 18.09
CA SER A 287 2.43 26.53 18.15
C SER A 287 3.36 26.54 16.92
N SER A 288 3.41 25.47 16.14
CA SER A 288 4.28 25.35 14.96
C SER A 288 3.49 25.10 13.68
N ASN A 289 3.81 25.85 12.62
CA ASN A 289 3.25 25.61 11.29
C ASN A 289 3.70 24.27 10.71
N ALA A 290 4.91 23.82 11.03
CA ALA A 290 5.37 22.48 10.67
C ALA A 290 4.48 21.42 11.35
N ALA A 291 4.34 21.48 12.68
CA ALA A 291 3.57 20.47 13.42
C ALA A 291 2.08 20.46 13.05
N LYS A 292 1.50 21.62 12.71
CA LYS A 292 0.12 21.75 12.21
C LYS A 292 -0.11 21.18 10.82
N ALA A 293 0.94 21.07 10.00
CA ALA A 293 0.85 20.65 8.60
C ALA A 293 1.58 19.34 8.31
N ASP A 294 2.17 18.70 9.32
CA ASP A 294 2.94 17.47 9.17
C ASP A 294 2.04 16.32 8.69
N LEU A 295 2.34 15.81 7.50
CA LEU A 295 1.56 14.76 6.84
C LEU A 295 1.61 13.42 7.57
N PHE A 296 2.63 13.19 8.41
CA PHE A 296 2.68 12.01 9.27
C PHE A 296 1.69 12.10 10.43
N ASN A 297 1.35 13.31 10.89
CA ASN A 297 0.40 13.51 11.97
C ASN A 297 -1.07 13.50 11.51
N ILE A 298 -1.29 13.75 10.22
CA ILE A 298 -2.63 14.03 9.69
C ILE A 298 -3.15 12.83 8.90
N VAL A 299 -4.36 12.41 9.25
CA VAL A 299 -5.01 11.24 8.66
C VAL A 299 -6.44 11.58 8.24
N PRO A 300 -7.01 10.96 7.19
CA PRO A 300 -8.43 11.06 6.90
C PRO A 300 -9.19 10.17 7.89
N ALA A 301 -10.24 10.68 8.51
CA ALA A 301 -11.08 9.91 9.42
C ALA A 301 -12.56 10.13 9.13
N ASP A 302 -13.39 9.15 9.47
CA ASP A 302 -14.84 9.35 9.52
C ASP A 302 -15.15 10.54 10.47
N PRO A 303 -15.97 11.52 10.06
CA PRO A 303 -16.20 12.72 10.85
C PRO A 303 -16.82 12.46 12.23
N ARG A 304 -17.65 11.41 12.36
CA ARG A 304 -18.27 11.05 13.65
C ARG A 304 -17.26 10.38 14.56
N GLN A 305 -16.40 9.52 14.02
CA GLN A 305 -15.34 8.89 14.79
C GLN A 305 -14.30 9.92 15.26
N ASN A 306 -13.90 10.84 14.38
CA ASN A 306 -13.02 11.95 14.74
C ASN A 306 -13.64 12.82 15.86
N ALA A 307 -14.91 13.20 15.72
CA ALA A 307 -15.62 13.94 16.77
C ALA A 307 -15.69 13.20 18.12
N ARG A 308 -15.76 11.86 18.11
CA ARG A 308 -15.68 11.05 19.33
C ARG A 308 -14.28 10.96 19.90
N ARG A 309 -13.24 10.93 19.06
CA ARG A 309 -11.84 10.90 19.48
C ARG A 309 -11.48 12.17 20.25
N THR A 310 -11.94 13.32 19.74
CA THR A 310 -11.62 14.67 20.25
C THR A 310 -10.10 14.91 20.32
N ASN A 311 -9.55 15.19 21.49
CA ASN A 311 -8.13 15.30 21.78
C ASN A 311 -7.68 14.25 22.81
N MET A 312 -8.49 13.22 23.06
CA MET A 312 -8.19 12.26 24.11
C MET A 312 -6.94 11.42 23.75
N PRO A 313 -6.09 11.10 24.74
CA PRO A 313 -5.06 10.07 24.63
C PRO A 313 -5.69 8.70 24.35
N PHE A 314 -4.92 7.82 23.72
CA PHE A 314 -5.37 6.47 23.36
C PHE A 314 -5.21 5.48 24.52
N SER A 315 -6.07 4.47 24.56
CA SER A 315 -6.06 3.36 25.52
C SER A 315 -6.58 2.09 24.85
N ASP A 316 -6.13 0.92 25.28
CA ASP A 316 -6.67 -0.40 24.87
C ASP A 316 -7.77 -0.89 25.83
N VAL A 317 -8.03 -0.15 26.90
CA VAL A 317 -9.11 -0.43 27.85
C VAL A 317 -10.03 0.78 28.01
N VAL A 318 -11.27 0.55 28.43
CA VAL A 318 -12.21 1.62 28.80
C VAL A 318 -11.64 2.42 29.96
N ARG A 319 -11.36 3.70 29.73
CA ARG A 319 -10.82 4.62 30.73
C ARG A 319 -11.39 6.02 30.53
N ALA A 320 -11.84 6.65 31.62
CA ALA A 320 -12.38 8.01 31.56
C ALA A 320 -11.32 9.01 31.08
N GLY A 321 -11.67 9.86 30.11
CA GLY A 321 -10.75 10.82 29.50
C GLY A 321 -9.81 10.24 28.44
N PHE A 322 -9.95 8.96 28.09
CA PHE A 322 -9.16 8.29 27.06
C PHE A 322 -10.06 7.77 25.94
N TYR A 323 -9.55 7.77 24.72
CA TYR A 323 -10.18 7.12 23.58
C TYR A 323 -9.76 5.65 23.55
N GLN A 324 -10.72 4.75 23.82
CA GLN A 324 -10.50 3.33 23.66
C GLN A 324 -10.40 2.98 22.17
N LEU A 325 -9.28 2.39 21.79
CA LEU A 325 -9.01 1.95 20.43
C LEU A 325 -8.87 0.42 20.44
N GLU A 326 -9.81 -0.22 19.76
CA GLU A 326 -9.88 -1.66 19.61
C GLU A 326 -9.42 -2.07 18.21
N PRO A 327 -8.86 -3.29 18.05
CA PRO A 327 -8.64 -3.87 16.73
C PRO A 327 -9.95 -3.90 15.93
N SER A 328 -9.86 -3.52 14.66
CA SER A 328 -10.99 -3.64 13.74
C SER A 328 -10.97 -5.00 13.02
N THR A 329 -12.12 -5.44 12.52
CA THR A 329 -12.18 -6.62 11.63
C THR A 329 -11.42 -6.43 10.31
N GLN A 330 -11.00 -5.21 10.01
CA GLN A 330 -10.33 -4.81 8.76
C GLN A 330 -8.81 -4.56 8.96
N GLY A 331 -8.29 -4.88 10.16
CA GLY A 331 -6.90 -4.70 10.55
C GLY A 331 -6.77 -3.99 11.90
N ASP A 332 -5.68 -4.31 12.61
CA ASP A 332 -5.23 -3.51 13.75
C ASP A 332 -4.50 -2.27 13.20
N ILE A 333 -4.73 -1.12 13.81
CA ILE A 333 -4.07 0.16 13.45
C ILE A 333 -3.36 0.78 14.66
N ARG A 334 -3.32 0.04 15.78
CA ARG A 334 -2.71 0.51 17.02
C ARG A 334 -1.21 0.73 16.85
N GLY A 335 -0.53 -0.10 16.05
CA GLY A 335 0.85 0.10 15.65
C GLY A 335 1.04 1.36 14.80
N ASP A 336 0.14 1.62 13.85
CA ASP A 336 0.17 2.83 13.02
C ASP A 336 0.05 4.10 13.87
N VAL A 337 -0.89 4.11 14.84
CA VAL A 337 -1.06 5.21 15.81
C VAL A 337 0.22 5.40 16.61
N ALA A 338 0.79 4.31 17.14
CA ALA A 338 2.02 4.35 17.92
C ALA A 338 3.18 4.97 17.11
N ARG A 339 3.41 4.52 15.87
CA ARG A 339 4.48 5.03 15.02
C ARG A 339 4.29 6.49 14.63
N ILE A 340 3.06 6.95 14.44
CA ILE A 340 2.78 8.38 14.20
C ILE A 340 3.14 9.22 15.44
N LEU A 341 2.69 8.80 16.63
CA LEU A 341 2.96 9.52 17.87
C LEU A 341 4.45 9.52 18.25
N MET A 342 5.13 8.39 18.07
CA MET A 342 6.58 8.27 18.26
C MET A 342 7.33 9.19 17.29
N TYR A 343 6.94 9.25 16.02
CA TYR A 343 7.53 10.18 15.06
C TYR A 343 7.37 11.63 15.50
N MET A 344 6.18 12.03 15.95
CA MET A 344 5.96 13.41 16.41
C MET A 344 6.87 13.77 17.59
N ALA A 345 7.05 12.86 18.55
CA ALA A 345 7.91 13.07 19.71
C ALA A 345 9.42 13.07 19.41
N VAL A 346 9.84 12.49 18.28
CA VAL A 346 11.24 12.55 17.82
C VAL A 346 11.48 13.74 16.91
N ARG A 347 10.52 14.07 16.04
CA ARG A 347 10.67 15.18 15.09
C ARG A 347 10.67 16.53 15.80
N TYR A 348 9.89 16.69 16.87
CA TYR A 348 9.68 17.98 17.54
C TYR A 348 10.28 17.98 18.94
N GLU A 349 11.58 18.29 19.06
CA GLU A 349 12.32 18.34 20.35
C GLU A 349 12.64 19.78 20.81
N GLY A 350 11.78 20.76 20.51
CA GLY A 350 11.99 22.14 20.96
C GLY A 350 13.04 22.94 20.18
N ILE A 351 13.65 22.36 19.15
CA ILE A 351 14.75 22.98 18.40
C ILE A 351 14.21 24.06 17.44
N GLY A 352 14.85 25.23 17.43
CA GLY A 352 14.54 26.29 16.46
C GLY A 352 13.19 26.97 16.67
N GLY A 353 12.66 26.95 17.90
CA GLY A 353 11.36 27.54 18.24
C GLY A 353 10.15 26.67 17.85
N GLU A 354 10.39 25.43 17.42
CA GLU A 354 9.35 24.41 17.32
C GLU A 354 8.95 23.89 18.72
N PRO A 355 7.77 23.24 18.88
CA PRO A 355 7.38 22.66 20.16
C PRO A 355 8.30 21.51 20.57
N ASP A 356 8.32 21.24 21.87
CA ASP A 356 8.99 20.09 22.48
C ASP A 356 7.96 19.02 22.83
N LEU A 357 7.61 18.19 21.85
CA LEU A 357 6.58 17.16 21.97
C LEU A 357 7.17 15.90 22.61
N GLU A 358 6.58 15.45 23.71
CA GLU A 358 7.08 14.29 24.46
C GLU A 358 5.99 13.25 24.76
N LEU A 359 6.30 11.97 24.55
CA LEU A 359 5.46 10.87 25.04
C LEU A 359 5.68 10.66 26.54
N THR A 360 4.61 10.37 27.29
CA THR A 360 4.67 10.20 28.75
C THR A 360 3.62 9.21 29.23
N ASP A 361 3.93 8.44 30.27
CA ASP A 361 2.96 7.57 30.98
C ASP A 361 2.10 8.34 31.99
N SER A 362 1.99 9.66 31.86
CA SER A 362 1.12 10.48 32.70
C SER A 362 -0.33 9.99 32.62
N GLU A 363 -1.05 10.09 33.74
CA GLU A 363 -2.47 9.71 33.79
C GLU A 363 -3.41 10.88 33.47
N THR A 364 -2.87 12.09 33.48
CA THR A 364 -3.58 13.36 33.28
C THR A 364 -2.95 14.13 32.13
N PHE A 365 -3.80 14.68 31.26
CA PHE A 365 -3.39 15.42 30.06
C PHE A 365 -4.26 16.66 29.92
N GLU A 366 -3.63 17.84 29.87
CA GLU A 366 -4.33 19.11 29.75
C GLU A 366 -4.01 19.82 28.43
N ALA A 367 -5.03 20.46 27.84
CA ALA A 367 -4.81 21.26 26.64
C ALA A 367 -3.83 22.42 26.95
N GLY A 368 -2.77 22.52 26.16
CA GLY A 368 -1.64 23.41 26.38
C GLY A 368 -0.34 22.64 26.66
N ASP A 369 -0.43 21.43 27.19
CA ASP A 369 0.73 20.56 27.42
C ASP A 369 1.41 20.21 26.10
N THR A 370 2.73 20.03 26.14
CA THR A 370 3.47 19.41 25.02
C THR A 370 3.71 17.92 25.25
N LYS A 371 3.20 17.39 26.35
CA LYS A 371 3.27 15.97 26.71
C LYS A 371 1.96 15.29 26.34
N PHE A 372 2.04 14.14 25.68
CA PHE A 372 0.84 13.43 25.21
C PHE A 372 1.10 11.93 25.02
N GLY A 373 0.08 11.10 25.23
CA GLY A 373 0.09 9.69 24.82
C GLY A 373 0.89 8.76 25.76
N PRO A 374 0.25 7.73 26.34
CA PRO A 374 0.91 6.78 27.23
C PRO A 374 2.00 5.98 26.51
N LEU A 375 3.27 6.34 26.76
CA LEU A 375 4.44 5.77 26.07
C LEU A 375 4.49 4.24 26.15
N SER A 376 4.23 3.68 27.34
CA SER A 376 4.25 2.23 27.58
C SER A 376 3.21 1.48 26.75
N ILE A 377 1.98 2.01 26.65
CA ILE A 377 0.91 1.44 25.81
C ILE A 377 1.30 1.51 24.34
N LEU A 378 1.81 2.67 23.88
CA LEU A 378 2.20 2.86 22.49
C LEU A 378 3.38 1.96 22.09
N LEU A 379 4.35 1.73 22.98
CA LEU A 379 5.42 0.76 22.75
C LEU A 379 4.88 -0.67 22.65
N GLY A 380 3.96 -1.06 23.54
CA GLY A 380 3.30 -2.35 23.46
C GLY A 380 2.57 -2.57 22.13
N TRP A 381 1.86 -1.55 21.67
CA TRP A 381 1.15 -1.57 20.38
C TRP A 381 2.11 -1.67 19.19
N HIS A 382 3.20 -0.89 19.18
CA HIS A 382 4.21 -0.93 18.13
C HIS A 382 4.86 -2.32 17.99
N LEU A 383 5.08 -3.01 19.12
CA LEU A 383 5.65 -4.37 19.12
C LEU A 383 4.65 -5.43 18.70
N ALA A 384 3.37 -5.27 19.06
CA ALA A 384 2.31 -6.22 18.72
C ALA A 384 1.83 -6.10 17.27
N ASP A 385 1.79 -4.89 16.73
CA ASP A 385 1.26 -4.57 15.41
C ASP A 385 2.38 -4.08 14.48
N GLY A 386 2.92 -5.03 13.71
CA GLY A 386 4.04 -4.79 12.79
C GLY A 386 3.70 -3.85 11.65
N VAL A 387 4.73 -3.27 11.03
CA VAL A 387 4.55 -2.28 9.96
C VAL A 387 3.83 -2.87 8.75
N SER A 388 2.67 -2.30 8.44
CA SER A 388 1.86 -2.71 7.30
C SER A 388 2.40 -2.15 5.98
N ILE A 389 1.98 -2.76 4.86
CA ILE A 389 2.34 -2.26 3.53
C ILE A 389 1.71 -0.88 3.23
N ASN A 390 0.55 -0.58 3.82
CA ASN A 390 -0.10 0.74 3.68
C ASN A 390 0.73 1.84 4.35
N GLU A 391 1.34 1.54 5.49
CA GLU A 391 2.23 2.48 6.17
C GLU A 391 3.51 2.73 5.38
N LYS A 392 4.11 1.70 4.78
CA LYS A 392 5.30 1.84 3.93
C LYS A 392 5.01 2.73 2.72
N GLU A 393 3.91 2.46 2.01
CA GLU A 393 3.48 3.28 0.87
C GLU A 393 3.17 4.72 1.28
N ARG A 394 2.49 4.90 2.42
CA ARG A 394 2.24 6.22 2.97
C ARG A 394 3.56 6.94 3.30
N ASN A 395 4.54 6.25 3.88
CA ASN A 395 5.85 6.80 4.19
C ASN A 395 6.59 7.26 2.92
N ASP A 396 6.51 6.48 1.84
CA ASP A 396 7.09 6.83 0.54
C ASP A 396 6.40 8.05 -0.10
N ARG A 397 5.06 8.06 -0.11
CA ARG A 397 4.27 9.19 -0.62
C ARG A 397 4.55 10.47 0.15
N ILE A 398 4.56 10.39 1.49
CA ILE A 398 4.88 11.53 2.33
C ILE A 398 6.31 11.98 2.09
N TYR A 399 7.29 11.07 1.98
CA TYR A 399 8.66 11.46 1.68
C TYR A 399 8.78 12.22 0.36
N ASN A 400 8.13 11.75 -0.71
CA ASN A 400 8.18 12.41 -2.01
C ASN A 400 7.60 13.84 -1.99
N ILE A 401 6.71 14.11 -1.02
CA ILE A 401 6.03 15.40 -0.86
C ILE A 401 6.72 16.27 0.20
N GLN A 402 6.78 15.79 1.44
CA GLN A 402 7.29 16.46 2.65
C GLN A 402 8.80 16.39 2.78
N GLY A 403 9.49 15.45 2.13
CA GLY A 403 10.96 15.36 2.11
C GLY A 403 11.59 14.60 3.27
N ASN A 404 10.80 14.12 4.24
CA ASN A 404 11.29 13.33 5.37
C ASN A 404 10.50 12.02 5.54
N ARG A 405 11.04 11.11 6.35
CA ARG A 405 10.47 9.78 6.59
C ARG A 405 10.10 9.59 8.06
N ASN A 406 9.11 8.74 8.33
CA ASN A 406 8.88 8.22 9.66
C ASN A 406 9.85 7.07 9.95
N PRO A 407 10.81 7.25 10.87
CA PRO A 407 11.85 6.26 11.12
C PRO A 407 11.30 4.97 11.74
N PHE A 408 10.16 5.02 12.42
CA PHE A 408 9.57 3.85 13.07
C PHE A 408 8.82 2.93 12.09
N ILE A 409 8.54 3.42 10.88
CA ILE A 409 8.02 2.62 9.75
C ILE A 409 9.17 1.91 9.03
N ASP A 410 10.26 2.62 8.74
CA ASP A 410 11.41 2.03 8.02
C ASP A 410 12.28 1.14 8.92
N ARG A 411 12.43 1.54 10.18
CA ARG A 411 13.30 0.92 11.19
C ARG A 411 12.55 0.76 12.53
N PRO A 412 11.63 -0.22 12.61
CA PRO A 412 10.85 -0.47 13.83
C PRO A 412 11.71 -0.70 15.08
N ASP A 413 12.93 -1.21 14.90
CA ASP A 413 13.92 -1.44 15.96
C ASP A 413 14.35 -0.17 16.69
N PHE A 414 14.17 1.02 16.09
CA PHE A 414 14.54 2.28 16.73
C PHE A 414 13.66 2.64 17.93
N ALA A 415 12.39 2.21 17.96
CA ALA A 415 11.51 2.51 19.08
C ALA A 415 12.06 1.90 20.39
N GLU A 416 12.45 0.62 20.34
CA GLU A 416 13.04 -0.07 21.49
C GLU A 416 14.40 0.54 21.87
N LYS A 417 15.23 0.90 20.89
CA LYS A 417 16.54 1.53 21.17
C LYS A 417 16.44 2.89 21.85
N ILE A 418 15.35 3.64 21.65
CA ILE A 418 15.13 4.93 22.29
C ILE A 418 14.47 4.77 23.67
N TRP A 419 13.41 3.96 23.77
CA TRP A 419 12.51 3.97 24.92
C TRP A 419 12.39 2.65 25.68
N ALA A 420 12.90 1.52 25.20
CA ALA A 420 12.90 0.32 26.01
C ALA A 420 13.84 0.52 27.21
N ARG A 421 13.34 0.25 28.42
CA ARG A 421 14.15 0.26 29.64
C ARG A 421 15.16 -0.88 29.55
N LYS A 422 16.46 -0.59 29.65
CA LYS A 422 17.47 -1.60 29.98
C LYS A 422 17.34 -1.98 31.45
#